data_AF-A0A7Y5BY44-F1
#
_entry.id   AF-A0A7Y5BY44-F1
#
_cell.length_a   1.000
_cell.length_b   1.000
_cell.length_c   1.000
_cell.angle_alpha   90.00
_cell.angle_beta   90.00
_cell.angle_gamma   90.00
#
_symmetry.space_group_name_H-M   'P 1'
#
loop_
_entity.id
_entity.type
_entity.pdbx_description
1 polymer ?
#
loop_
_entity_poly.entity_id
_entity_poly.type
_entity_poly.pdbx_seq_one_letter_code
_entity_poly.pdbx_strand_id
1 'polypeptide(L)'
;MENRAGGVRGTVLAWGVGGVIFVALVWGLATFFKVRLLDFEHYLEAAKLIGQGQNPYGVVEFFAPPWFAWGMWPFLVLPEKYAVAVWVLLNLGAVSAATFLAIEWVQVSRPRMRLFLVGLTPIFLPGALFSYITGQGSPLVNLALLGAAWGVANGGTT
;
A
#
# COMPACT_ATOMS: atom_id res chain seq x y z
N MET A 1 -10.87 -4.41 37.93
CA MET A 1 -10.97 -4.77 36.48
C MET A 1 -11.44 -3.54 35.71
N GLU A 2 -10.66 -2.47 35.76
CA GLU A 2 -11.06 -1.15 35.26
C GLU A 2 -9.83 -0.54 34.56
N ASN A 3 -10.04 0.20 33.46
CA ASN A 3 -9.04 0.80 32.56
C ASN A 3 -8.53 0.02 31.32
N ARG A 4 -9.28 -0.94 30.75
CA ARG A 4 -9.01 -1.39 29.36
C ARG A 4 -9.70 -0.54 28.28
N ALA A 5 -10.83 0.10 28.59
CA ALA A 5 -11.64 0.83 27.60
C ALA A 5 -11.04 2.18 27.16
N GLY A 6 -10.30 2.88 28.04
CA GLY A 6 -9.65 4.15 27.71
C GLY A 6 -8.43 4.01 26.78
N GLY A 7 -7.67 2.91 26.92
CA GLY A 7 -6.48 2.65 26.12
C GLY A 7 -6.78 2.38 24.65
N VAL A 8 -7.88 1.67 24.37
CA VAL A 8 -8.27 1.32 22.99
C VAL A 8 -8.72 2.57 22.22
N ARG A 9 -9.53 3.45 22.83
CA ARG A 9 -9.97 4.69 22.17
C ARG A 9 -8.81 5.65 21.88
N GLY A 10 -7.90 5.85 22.82
CA GLY A 10 -6.72 6.71 22.61
C GLY A 10 -5.78 6.17 21.54
N THR A 11 -5.65 4.85 21.45
CA THR A 11 -4.86 4.16 20.43
C THR A 11 -5.50 4.35 19.06
N VAL A 12 -6.79 4.06 18.88
CA VAL A 12 -7.52 4.24 17.61
C VAL A 12 -7.50 5.69 17.13
N LEU A 13 -7.65 6.66 18.02
CA LEU A 13 -7.60 8.08 17.66
C LEU A 13 -6.20 8.51 17.22
N ALA A 14 -5.15 8.04 17.90
CA ALA A 14 -3.77 8.27 17.50
C ALA A 14 -3.44 7.62 16.14
N TRP A 15 -4.00 6.44 15.85
CA TRP A 15 -3.88 5.80 14.52
C TRP A 15 -4.62 6.58 13.42
N GLY A 16 -5.82 7.08 13.71
CA GLY A 16 -6.57 7.92 12.78
C GLY A 16 -5.81 9.20 12.44
N VAL A 17 -5.29 9.90 13.45
CA VAL A 17 -4.52 11.14 13.27
C VAL A 17 -3.18 10.87 12.58
N GLY A 18 -2.44 9.84 13.00
CA GLY A 18 -1.17 9.45 12.38
C GLY A 18 -1.35 9.03 10.91
N GLY A 19 -2.39 8.26 10.61
CA GLY A 19 -2.75 7.89 9.24
C GLY A 19 -3.11 9.10 8.37
N VAL A 20 -3.86 10.07 8.91
CA VAL A 20 -4.20 11.31 8.19
C VAL A 20 -2.96 12.16 7.90
N ILE A 21 -2.08 12.36 8.89
CA ILE A 21 -0.83 13.10 8.72
C ILE A 21 0.05 12.42 7.68
N PHE A 22 0.10 11.08 7.71
CA PHE A 22 0.86 10.28 6.77
C PHE A 22 0.33 10.39 5.34
N VAL A 23 -0.99 10.26 5.14
CA VAL A 23 -1.65 10.48 3.85
C VAL A 23 -1.35 11.88 3.33
N ALA A 24 -1.40 12.90 4.19
CA ALA A 24 -1.09 14.28 3.83
C ALA A 24 0.39 14.48 3.44
N LEU A 25 1.32 13.83 4.14
CA LEU A 25 2.75 13.85 3.81
C LEU A 25 3.03 13.19 2.47
N VAL A 26 2.46 12.01 2.25
CA VAL A 26 2.58 11.25 0.99
C VAL A 26 1.98 12.04 -0.17
N TRP A 27 0.79 12.62 0.04
CA TRP A 27 0.14 13.51 -0.92
C TRP A 27 1.01 14.73 -1.24
N GLY A 28 1.57 15.37 -0.22
CA GLY A 28 2.50 16.49 -0.37
C GLY A 28 3.73 16.08 -1.18
N LEU A 29 4.40 14.99 -0.79
CA LEU A 29 5.58 14.47 -1.48
C LEU A 29 5.27 14.12 -2.94
N ALA A 30 4.16 13.45 -3.23
CA ALA A 30 3.73 13.12 -4.60
C ALA A 30 3.37 14.37 -5.43
N THR A 31 2.93 15.46 -4.78
CA THR A 31 2.62 16.73 -5.46
C THR A 31 3.90 17.53 -5.76
N PHE A 32 4.87 17.53 -4.85
CA PHE A 32 6.09 18.35 -4.96
C PHE A 32 7.26 17.64 -5.65
N PHE A 33 7.37 16.32 -5.50
CA PHE A 33 8.37 15.52 -6.18
C PHE A 33 7.75 14.82 -7.38
N LYS A 34 8.35 15.00 -8.56
CA LYS A 34 8.05 14.20 -9.76
C LYS A 34 8.59 12.78 -9.58
N VAL A 35 8.08 12.04 -8.60
CA VAL A 35 8.38 10.63 -8.46
C VAL A 35 7.68 9.93 -9.60
N ARG A 36 8.46 9.51 -10.60
CA ARG A 36 7.95 8.66 -11.68
C ARG A 36 7.70 7.27 -11.12
N LEU A 37 6.43 6.91 -10.98
CA LEU A 37 6.01 5.58 -10.56
C LEU A 37 5.93 4.74 -11.83
N LEU A 38 7.07 4.24 -12.28
CA LEU A 38 7.23 3.57 -13.58
C LEU A 38 6.18 2.47 -13.79
N ASP A 39 5.98 1.63 -12.78
CA ASP A 39 4.98 0.57 -12.84
C ASP A 39 3.56 1.10 -12.90
N PHE A 40 3.21 2.13 -12.13
CA PHE A 40 1.89 2.72 -12.21
C PHE A 40 1.63 3.24 -13.62
N GLU A 41 2.59 3.96 -14.21
CA GLU A 41 2.50 4.49 -15.58
C GLU A 41 2.31 3.35 -16.59
N HIS A 42 3.15 2.30 -16.54
CA HIS A 42 3.09 1.16 -17.45
C HIS A 42 1.80 0.35 -17.28
N TYR A 43 1.38 0.02 -16.06
CA TYR A 43 0.15 -0.73 -15.85
C TYR A 43 -1.11 0.08 -16.20
N LEU A 44 -1.10 1.40 -15.97
CA LEU A 44 -2.20 2.27 -16.39
C LEU A 44 -2.27 2.36 -17.92
N GLU A 45 -1.14 2.44 -18.61
CA GLU A 45 -1.07 2.40 -20.07
C GLU A 45 -1.55 1.05 -20.63
N ALA A 46 -1.06 -0.06 -20.08
CA ALA A 46 -1.52 -1.39 -20.43
C ALA A 46 -3.03 -1.55 -20.24
N ALA A 47 -3.58 -1.01 -19.16
CA ALA A 47 -5.02 -1.04 -18.90
C ALA A 47 -5.83 -0.24 -19.93
N LYS A 48 -5.30 0.91 -20.39
CA LYS A 48 -5.91 1.67 -21.49
C LYS A 48 -5.93 0.87 -22.78
N LEU A 49 -4.82 0.22 -23.13
CA LEU A 49 -4.73 -0.63 -24.34
C LEU A 49 -5.72 -1.79 -24.27
N ILE A 50 -5.76 -2.53 -23.15
CA ILE A 50 -6.70 -3.62 -22.92
C ILE A 50 -8.15 -3.13 -23.04
N GLY A 51 -8.47 -1.98 -22.43
CA GLY A 51 -9.80 -1.37 -22.49
C GLY A 51 -10.23 -0.96 -23.90
N GLN A 52 -9.26 -0.70 -24.79
CA GLN A 52 -9.47 -0.43 -26.22
C GLN A 52 -9.48 -1.71 -27.08
N GLY A 53 -9.40 -2.89 -26.47
CA GLY A 53 -9.30 -4.17 -27.18
C GLY A 53 -7.94 -4.43 -27.83
N GLN A 54 -6.91 -3.66 -27.47
CA GLN A 54 -5.55 -3.82 -27.99
C GLN A 54 -4.73 -4.79 -27.12
N ASN A 55 -3.72 -5.40 -27.74
CA ASN A 55 -2.77 -6.26 -27.06
C ASN A 55 -1.65 -5.41 -26.44
N PRO A 56 -1.48 -5.37 -25.10
CA PRO A 56 -0.41 -4.59 -24.49
C PRO A 56 0.96 -5.29 -24.53
N TYR A 57 1.01 -6.59 -24.86
CA TYR A 57 2.25 -7.38 -24.86
C TYR A 57 3.20 -6.92 -25.98
N GLY A 58 4.44 -6.58 -25.60
CA GLY A 58 5.47 -6.09 -26.53
C GLY A 58 5.39 -4.60 -26.86
N VAL A 59 4.37 -3.91 -26.34
CA VAL A 59 4.22 -2.44 -26.46
C VAL A 59 4.58 -1.76 -25.14
N VAL A 60 4.14 -2.35 -24.03
CA VAL A 60 4.41 -1.87 -22.67
C VAL A 60 5.43 -2.78 -21.99
N GLU A 61 6.37 -2.18 -21.26
CA GLU A 61 7.31 -2.91 -20.42
C GLU A 61 6.66 -3.32 -19.09
N PHE A 62 6.74 -4.60 -18.75
CA PHE A 62 6.12 -5.16 -17.56
C PHE A 62 7.17 -5.73 -16.59
N PHE A 63 7.16 -5.25 -15.36
CA PHE A 63 8.00 -5.79 -14.27
C PHE A 63 7.31 -6.91 -13.48
N ALA A 64 6.00 -7.08 -13.64
CA ALA A 64 5.25 -8.23 -13.16
C ALA A 64 4.23 -8.69 -14.22
N PRO A 65 3.55 -9.84 -14.04
CA PRO A 65 2.66 -10.39 -15.06
C PRO A 65 1.62 -9.39 -15.61
N PRO A 66 1.47 -9.25 -16.94
CA PRO A 66 0.63 -8.23 -17.58
C PRO A 66 -0.86 -8.29 -17.23
N TRP A 67 -1.35 -9.46 -16.81
CA TRP A 67 -2.74 -9.62 -16.38
C TRP A 67 -3.08 -8.81 -15.12
N PHE A 68 -2.08 -8.27 -14.40
CA PHE A 68 -2.33 -7.31 -13.33
C PHE A 68 -2.87 -5.96 -13.82
N ALA A 69 -2.67 -5.60 -15.10
CA ALA A 69 -3.22 -4.38 -15.69
C ALA A 69 -4.76 -4.33 -15.62
N TRP A 70 -5.44 -5.48 -15.59
CA TRP A 70 -6.90 -5.53 -15.37
C TRP A 70 -7.31 -4.94 -14.03
N GLY A 71 -6.47 -5.09 -12.99
CA GLY A 71 -6.68 -4.49 -11.68
C GLY A 71 -6.54 -2.97 -11.66
N MET A 72 -6.00 -2.37 -12.72
CA MET A 72 -5.89 -0.91 -12.87
C MET A 72 -7.14 -0.26 -13.47
N TRP A 73 -8.12 -1.04 -13.91
CA TRP A 73 -9.35 -0.51 -14.50
C TRP A 73 -10.04 0.56 -13.62
N PRO A 74 -10.15 0.39 -12.29
CA PRO A 74 -10.74 1.42 -11.43
C PRO A 74 -9.95 2.73 -11.40
N PHE A 75 -8.66 2.73 -11.75
CA PHE A 75 -7.83 3.92 -11.81
C PHE A 75 -8.05 4.72 -13.09
N LEU A 76 -8.56 4.09 -14.17
CA LEU A 76 -8.83 4.75 -15.45
C LEU A 76 -9.92 5.83 -15.36
N VAL A 77 -10.82 5.72 -14.38
CA VAL A 77 -11.90 6.70 -14.16
C VAL A 77 -11.48 7.89 -13.30
N LEU A 78 -10.31 7.81 -12.67
CA LEU A 78 -9.78 8.86 -11.81
C LEU A 78 -8.84 9.78 -12.61
N PRO A 79 -8.83 11.10 -12.33
CA PRO A 79 -7.74 11.95 -12.80
C PRO A 79 -6.40 11.42 -12.29
N GLU A 80 -5.38 11.43 -13.14
CA GLU A 80 -4.10 10.76 -12.91
C GLU A 80 -3.46 11.07 -11.56
N LYS A 81 -3.51 12.33 -11.12
CA LYS A 81 -3.01 12.76 -9.79
C LYS A 81 -3.65 12.01 -8.62
N TYR A 82 -4.95 11.70 -8.70
CA TYR A 82 -5.66 10.95 -7.66
C TYR A 82 -5.38 9.47 -7.78
N ALA A 83 -5.28 8.95 -9.00
CA ALA A 83 -4.92 7.56 -9.25
C ALA A 83 -3.53 7.23 -8.67
N VAL A 84 -2.55 8.12 -8.89
CA VAL A 84 -1.22 8.06 -8.28
C VAL A 84 -1.31 8.06 -6.75
N ALA A 85 -2.07 8.99 -6.17
CA ALA A 85 -2.20 9.06 -4.72
C ALA A 85 -2.80 7.77 -4.13
N VAL A 86 -3.88 7.25 -4.70
CA VAL A 86 -4.50 5.99 -4.28
C VAL A 86 -3.51 4.83 -4.42
N TRP A 87 -2.77 4.77 -5.52
CA TRP A 87 -1.75 3.76 -5.76
C TRP A 87 -0.67 3.77 -4.68
N VAL A 88 -0.13 4.94 -4.37
CA VAL A 88 0.91 5.08 -3.33
C VAL A 88 0.36 4.68 -1.96
N LEU A 89 -0.86 5.09 -1.62
CA LEU A 89 -1.50 4.71 -0.36
C LEU A 89 -1.72 3.20 -0.23
N LEU A 90 -2.14 2.54 -1.30
CA LEU A 90 -2.30 1.07 -1.32
C LEU A 90 -0.97 0.36 -1.10
N ASN A 91 0.11 0.84 -1.73
CA ASN A 91 1.43 0.26 -1.57
C ASN A 91 1.98 0.46 -0.15
N LEU A 92 1.82 1.66 0.42
CA LEU A 92 2.21 1.92 1.81
C LEU A 92 1.41 1.06 2.79
N GLY A 93 0.10 0.92 2.54
CA GLY A 93 -0.77 0.04 3.29
C GLY A 93 -0.32 -1.42 3.22
N ALA A 94 0.04 -1.90 2.04
CA ALA A 94 0.54 -3.25 1.84
C ALA A 94 1.86 -3.51 2.58
N VAL A 95 2.82 -2.58 2.53
CA VAL A 95 4.09 -2.70 3.29
C VAL A 95 3.82 -2.67 4.79
N SER A 96 2.90 -1.83 5.25
CA SER A 96 2.48 -1.77 6.65
C SER A 96 1.84 -3.09 7.09
N ALA A 97 0.97 -3.66 6.25
CA ALA A 97 0.32 -4.95 6.48
C ALA A 97 1.31 -6.10 6.50
N ALA A 98 2.24 -6.18 5.53
CA ALA A 98 3.30 -7.17 5.50
C ALA A 98 4.19 -7.08 6.74
N THR A 99 4.55 -5.85 7.16
CA THR A 99 5.30 -5.62 8.38
C THR A 99 4.54 -6.07 9.62
N PHE A 100 3.24 -5.77 9.71
CA PHE A 100 2.38 -6.25 10.79
C PHE A 100 2.33 -7.77 10.86
N LEU A 101 2.10 -8.45 9.72
CA LEU A 101 2.10 -9.91 9.64
C LEU A 101 3.45 -10.51 10.06
N ALA A 102 4.56 -9.92 9.63
CA ALA A 102 5.90 -10.35 10.04
C ALA A 102 6.13 -10.19 11.55
N ILE A 103 5.65 -9.09 12.14
CA ILE A 103 5.72 -8.85 13.58
C ILE A 103 4.91 -9.88 14.36
N GLU A 104 3.72 -10.25 13.88
CA GLU A 104 2.91 -11.31 14.50
C GLU A 104 3.58 -12.67 14.36
N TRP A 105 4.14 -12.98 13.20
CA TRP A 105 4.87 -14.23 12.96
C TRP A 105 6.08 -14.38 13.88
N VAL A 106 6.86 -13.32 14.07
CA VAL A 106 8.05 -13.28 14.94
C VAL A 106 7.68 -13.05 16.41
N GLN A 107 6.39 -12.89 16.74
CA GLN A 107 5.87 -12.74 18.10
C GLN A 107 6.54 -11.59 18.87
N VAL A 108 6.72 -10.44 18.22
CA VAL A 108 7.30 -9.26 18.87
C VAL A 108 6.36 -8.79 19.99
N SER A 109 6.83 -8.84 21.23
CA SER A 109 6.01 -8.62 22.44
C SER A 109 5.88 -7.15 22.88
N ARG A 110 6.81 -6.28 22.46
CA ARG A 110 6.86 -4.87 22.93
C ARG A 110 5.95 -3.96 22.08
N PRO A 111 4.84 -3.42 22.62
CA PRO A 111 3.84 -2.70 21.82
C PRO A 111 4.39 -1.44 21.14
N ARG A 112 5.28 -0.69 21.81
CA ARG A 112 5.93 0.50 21.22
C ARG A 112 6.85 0.14 20.04
N MET A 113 7.53 -1.01 20.12
CA MET A 113 8.41 -1.47 19.05
C MET A 113 7.59 -1.94 17.85
N ARG A 114 6.45 -2.60 18.07
CA ARG A 114 5.50 -2.97 17.01
C ARG A 114 5.00 -1.72 16.27
N LEU A 115 4.58 -0.70 17.01
CA LEU A 115 4.17 0.61 16.49
C LEU A 115 5.26 1.26 15.63
N PHE A 116 6.48 1.29 16.16
CA PHE A 116 7.63 1.86 15.45
C PHE A 116 7.90 1.12 14.14
N LEU A 117 7.91 -0.21 14.17
CA LEU A 117 8.17 -1.04 12.99
C LEU A 117 7.07 -0.87 11.94
N VAL A 118 5.78 -0.98 12.31
CA VAL A 118 4.67 -0.79 11.34
C VAL A 118 4.65 0.62 10.77
N GLY A 119 4.90 1.65 11.60
CA GLY A 119 4.80 3.04 11.16
C GLY A 119 6.00 3.56 10.36
N LEU A 120 7.21 3.07 10.63
CA LEU A 120 8.43 3.63 10.05
C LEU A 120 9.06 2.75 8.96
N THR A 121 8.87 1.43 9.01
CA THR A 121 9.34 0.54 7.94
C THR A 121 8.84 0.96 6.55
N PRO A 122 7.55 1.30 6.35
CA PRO A 122 7.06 1.73 5.04
C PRO A 122 7.72 3.02 4.51
N ILE A 123 8.35 3.81 5.40
CA ILE A 123 8.90 5.13 5.10
C ILE A 123 10.42 5.08 4.90
N PHE A 124 11.11 4.38 5.81
CA PHE A 124 12.56 4.47 5.94
C PHE A 124 13.30 3.27 5.36
N LEU A 125 12.63 2.16 5.05
CA LEU A 125 13.30 1.01 4.47
C LEU A 125 13.48 1.23 2.96
N PRO A 126 14.73 1.23 2.44
CA PRO A 126 14.99 1.43 1.02
C PRO A 126 14.27 0.40 0.13
N GLY A 127 14.06 -0.81 0.63
CA GLY A 127 13.31 -1.86 -0.08
C GLY A 127 11.83 -1.52 -0.26
N ALA A 128 11.21 -0.79 0.68
CA ALA A 128 9.85 -0.31 0.52
C ALA A 128 9.78 0.76 -0.57
N LEU A 129 10.70 1.72 -0.54
CA LEU A 129 10.88 2.72 -1.60
C LEU A 129 11.14 2.10 -2.97
N PHE A 130 12.01 1.08 -3.04
CA PHE A 130 12.26 0.34 -4.26
C PHE A 130 10.99 -0.35 -4.77
N SER A 131 10.23 -1.01 -3.89
CA SER A 131 8.95 -1.63 -4.23
C SER A 131 7.91 -0.62 -4.72
N TYR A 132 7.93 0.63 -4.24
CA TYR A 132 7.03 1.69 -4.71
C TYR A 132 7.40 2.19 -6.11
N ILE A 133 8.70 2.31 -6.37
CA ILE A 133 9.24 2.81 -7.65
C ILE A 133 9.14 1.75 -8.75
N THR A 134 9.42 0.50 -8.39
CA THR A 134 9.47 -0.67 -9.30
C THR A 134 8.20 -1.52 -9.28
N GLY A 135 7.14 -1.05 -8.60
CA GLY A 135 5.81 -1.65 -8.50
C GLY A 135 5.72 -3.17 -8.33
N GLN A 136 6.70 -3.78 -7.66
CA GLN A 136 6.72 -5.23 -7.42
C GLN A 136 5.50 -5.72 -6.62
N GLY A 137 4.75 -4.82 -5.96
CA GLY A 137 3.44 -5.08 -5.38
C GLY A 137 2.32 -4.79 -6.38
N SER A 138 1.75 -5.81 -7.01
CA SER A 138 0.53 -5.63 -7.80
C SER A 138 -0.65 -5.22 -6.91
N PRO A 139 -1.69 -4.54 -7.44
CA PRO A 139 -2.90 -4.21 -6.68
C PRO A 139 -3.49 -5.41 -5.94
N LEU A 140 -3.49 -6.57 -6.58
CA LEU A 140 -4.05 -7.79 -6.00
C LEU A 140 -3.21 -8.28 -4.82
N VAL A 141 -1.88 -8.24 -4.93
CA VAL A 141 -0.98 -8.60 -3.81
C VAL A 141 -1.17 -7.60 -2.65
N ASN A 142 -1.29 -6.31 -2.96
CA ASN A 142 -1.53 -5.29 -1.94
C ASN A 142 -2.85 -5.51 -1.20
N LEU A 143 -3.92 -5.80 -1.94
CA LEU A 143 -5.23 -6.12 -1.35
C LEU A 143 -5.22 -7.43 -0.55
N ALA A 144 -4.51 -8.45 -1.03
CA ALA A 144 -4.37 -9.72 -0.32
C ALA A 144 -3.62 -9.54 1.01
N LEU A 145 -2.54 -8.76 1.02
CA LEU A 145 -1.80 -8.44 2.24
C LEU A 145 -2.64 -7.65 3.25
N LEU A 146 -3.37 -6.64 2.76
CA LEU A 146 -4.31 -5.87 3.60
C LEU A 146 -5.40 -6.76 4.19
N GLY A 147 -6.00 -7.63 3.37
CA GLY A 147 -7.01 -8.59 3.80
C GLY A 147 -6.50 -9.60 4.82
N ALA A 148 -5.29 -10.14 4.60
CA ALA A 148 -4.65 -11.07 5.54
C ALA A 148 -4.34 -10.39 6.89
N ALA A 149 -3.77 -9.18 6.86
CA ALA A 149 -3.51 -8.40 8.07
C ALA A 149 -4.80 -8.08 8.83
N TRP A 150 -5.88 -7.74 8.11
CA TRP A 150 -7.20 -7.54 8.70
C TRP A 150 -7.74 -8.82 9.36
N GLY A 151 -7.61 -9.97 8.70
CA GLY A 151 -8.02 -11.26 9.24
C GLY A 151 -7.31 -11.59 10.56
N VAL A 152 -5.97 -11.47 10.58
CA VAL A 152 -5.15 -11.71 11.77
C VAL A 152 -5.50 -10.73 12.90
N ALA A 153 -5.68 -9.44 12.59
CA ALA A 153 -6.05 -8.42 13.58
C ALA A 153 -7.41 -8.69 14.24
N ASN A 154 -8.32 -9.40 13.57
CA ASN A 154 -9.64 -9.77 14.07
C ASN A 154 -9.72 -11.20 14.63
N GLY A 155 -8.57 -11.84 14.89
CA GLY A 155 -8.51 -13.17 15.52
C GLY A 155 -8.65 -14.35 14.55
N GLY A 156 -8.51 -14.11 13.24
CA GLY A 156 -8.33 -15.19 12.27
C GLY A 156 -6.99 -15.89 12.50
N THR A 157 -7.00 -17.22 12.56
CA THR A 157 -5.78 -18.03 12.59
C THR A 157 -5.13 -18.01 11.20
N THR A 158 -3.84 -17.73 11.14
CA THR A 158 -2.98 -17.94 9.95
C THR A 158 -2.92 -19.40 9.56
#